data_AF-A0A2E5VW01-F1
#
_entry.id   AF-A0A2E5VW01-F1
#
_cell.length_a   1.000
_cell.length_b   1.000
_cell.length_c   1.000
_cell.angle_alpha   90.00
_cell.angle_beta   90.00
_cell.angle_gamma   90.00
#
_symmetry.space_group_name_H-M   'P 1'
#
loop_
_entity.id
_entity.type
_entity.pdbx_description
1 polymer ?
#
loop_
_entity_poly.entity_id
_entity_poly.type
_entity_poly.pdbx_seq_one_letter_code
_entity_poly.pdbx_strand_id
1 'polypeptide(L)'
;MSSVYKKGRDGYFYYQAYVKDEITGKKTKRIFHSLGTKDRSVALDKQIILDKKYKNKSKKNKNKILIYYQKTKLRILLVTVFSTLVFLLFYKSPIFSSINGNYSLKDNNFTSSSQNLVAIDKEPEINELKKINPEQDNLSLEVNEIEPLIKSDDNNLLPEYNIHKIDKLSGSFSQAKIFITVSSKTTSDMLLRICESVMKENINYSNLVICLYAESKIGREIARSSGNQILTNDSPKSWLAMYTYNSVEGAYFDDNPSQYMRGF
;
A
#
# COMPACT_ATOMS: atom_id res chain seq x y z
N MET A 1 9.02 -21.35 -3.96
CA MET A 1 9.30 -21.38 -5.40
C MET A 1 8.75 -20.09 -5.95
N SER A 2 9.62 -19.37 -6.63
CA SER A 2 9.34 -18.15 -7.36
C SER A 2 9.50 -18.44 -8.85
N SER A 3 8.84 -17.64 -9.67
CA SER A 3 8.95 -17.68 -11.13
C SER A 3 8.93 -16.27 -11.67
N VAL A 4 9.64 -16.07 -12.77
CA VAL A 4 9.59 -14.84 -13.56
C VAL A 4 8.93 -15.14 -14.89
N TYR A 5 7.97 -14.31 -15.29
CA TYR A 5 7.20 -14.49 -16.52
C TYR A 5 6.88 -13.13 -17.14
N LYS A 6 6.59 -13.10 -18.45
CA LYS A 6 6.07 -11.90 -19.11
C LYS A 6 4.55 -11.91 -19.07
N LYS A 7 3.92 -10.75 -18.86
CA LYS A 7 2.46 -10.63 -18.83
C LYS A 7 2.01 -9.67 -19.92
N GLY A 8 1.13 -10.11 -20.83
CA GLY A 8 0.54 -9.23 -21.84
C GLY A 8 1.51 -8.78 -22.93
N ARG A 9 1.15 -7.67 -23.59
CA ARG A 9 1.84 -7.13 -24.79
C ARG A 9 2.97 -6.15 -24.46
N ASP A 10 3.08 -5.70 -23.21
CA ASP A 10 4.05 -4.68 -22.79
C ASP A 10 5.51 -5.17 -22.81
N GLY A 11 5.71 -6.49 -22.76
CA GLY A 11 7.00 -7.18 -22.78
C GLY A 11 7.76 -7.14 -21.46
N TYR A 12 7.18 -6.58 -20.39
CA TYR A 12 7.81 -6.48 -19.09
C TYR A 12 7.75 -7.80 -18.32
N PHE A 13 8.77 -8.04 -17.51
CA PHE A 13 8.84 -9.19 -16.63
C PHE A 13 8.15 -8.93 -15.28
N TYR A 14 7.51 -9.98 -14.79
CA TYR A 14 6.80 -10.03 -13.52
C TYR A 14 7.34 -11.20 -12.70
N TYR A 15 7.41 -10.99 -11.40
CA TYR A 15 7.75 -12.01 -10.42
C TYR A 15 6.48 -12.53 -9.74
N GLN A 16 6.41 -13.84 -9.60
CA GLN A 16 5.36 -14.53 -8.84
C GLN A 16 6.01 -15.49 -7.85
N ALA A 17 5.48 -15.57 -6.62
CA ALA A 17 5.92 -16.59 -5.67
C ALA A 17 4.80 -17.00 -4.72
N TYR A 18 4.96 -18.21 -4.16
CA TYR A 18 4.15 -18.68 -3.03
C TYR A 18 4.90 -18.49 -1.72
N VAL A 19 4.33 -17.68 -0.84
CA VAL A 19 4.82 -17.39 0.50
C VAL A 19 3.97 -18.14 1.51
N LYS A 20 4.55 -18.42 2.68
CA LYS A 20 3.79 -18.96 3.79
C LYS A 20 2.74 -17.95 4.24
N ASP A 21 1.52 -18.43 4.34
CA ASP A 21 0.44 -17.74 5.02
C ASP A 21 0.70 -17.74 6.54
N GLU A 22 0.44 -16.60 7.18
CA GLU A 22 0.73 -16.37 8.59
C GLU A 22 -0.27 -17.13 9.48
N ILE A 23 -1.47 -17.39 8.97
CA ILE A 23 -2.55 -18.08 9.69
C ILE A 23 -2.34 -19.59 9.57
N THR A 24 -2.24 -20.10 8.34
CA THR A 24 -2.22 -21.55 8.08
C THR A 24 -0.82 -22.17 8.11
N GLY A 25 0.25 -21.37 8.03
CA GLY A 25 1.64 -21.83 7.99
C GLY A 25 2.04 -22.56 6.69
N LYS A 26 1.07 -22.81 5.80
CA LYS A 26 1.21 -23.43 4.48
C LYS A 26 1.58 -22.37 3.43
N LYS A 27 2.20 -22.79 2.32
CA LYS A 27 2.58 -21.90 1.20
C LYS A 27 1.40 -21.62 0.26
N THR A 28 0.31 -21.10 0.80
CA THR A 28 -0.94 -20.84 0.05
C THR A 28 -1.01 -19.41 -0.47
N LYS A 29 -0.32 -18.46 0.17
CA LYS A 29 -0.37 -17.05 -0.21
C LYS A 29 0.48 -16.77 -1.45
N ARG A 30 -0.17 -16.38 -2.55
CA ARG A 30 0.50 -15.96 -3.79
C ARG A 30 0.82 -14.46 -3.73
N ILE A 31 2.01 -14.08 -4.19
CA ILE A 31 2.44 -12.69 -4.32
C ILE A 31 2.90 -12.41 -5.75
N PHE A 32 2.74 -11.15 -6.17
CA PHE A 32 3.12 -10.67 -7.49
C PHE A 32 3.90 -9.36 -7.37
N HIS A 33 4.91 -9.17 -8.22
CA HIS A 33 5.68 -7.93 -8.35
C HIS A 33 5.97 -7.64 -9.81
N SER A 34 5.78 -6.40 -10.23
CA SER A 34 6.37 -5.93 -11.49
C SER A 34 7.87 -5.81 -11.32
N LEU A 35 8.66 -6.34 -12.26
CA LEU A 35 10.11 -6.17 -12.25
C LEU A 35 10.55 -4.92 -13.02
N GLY A 36 9.64 -4.25 -13.73
CA GLY A 36 9.91 -2.99 -14.43
C GLY A 36 11.06 -3.07 -15.43
N THR A 37 11.35 -4.27 -15.97
CA THR A 37 12.36 -4.48 -17.00
C THR A 37 11.85 -5.42 -18.08
N LYS A 38 12.27 -5.19 -19.32
CA LYS A 38 12.06 -6.11 -20.46
C LYS A 38 13.26 -7.04 -20.69
N ASP A 39 14.38 -6.78 -20.02
CA ASP A 39 15.58 -7.60 -20.06
C ASP A 39 15.46 -8.77 -19.07
N ARG A 40 15.72 -9.98 -19.58
CA ARG A 40 15.65 -11.22 -18.81
C ARG A 40 16.75 -11.30 -17.76
N SER A 41 17.95 -10.79 -18.04
CA SER A 41 19.06 -10.85 -17.09
C SER A 41 18.74 -10.02 -15.84
N VAL A 42 18.36 -8.76 -16.05
CA VAL A 42 17.93 -7.85 -14.98
C VAL A 42 16.73 -8.42 -14.20
N ALA A 43 15.81 -9.11 -14.89
CA ALA A 43 14.65 -9.73 -14.24
C ALA A 43 15.05 -10.88 -13.29
N LEU A 44 16.03 -11.71 -13.68
CA LEU A 44 16.56 -12.79 -12.84
C LEU A 44 17.29 -12.23 -11.61
N ASP A 45 18.04 -11.15 -11.77
CA ASP A 45 18.70 -10.48 -10.63
C ASP A 45 17.68 -9.96 -9.62
N LYS A 46 16.61 -9.29 -10.13
CA LYS A 46 15.51 -8.83 -9.27
C LYS A 46 14.76 -10.00 -8.61
N GLN A 47 14.61 -11.14 -9.27
CA GLN A 47 14.05 -12.36 -8.67
C GLN A 47 14.86 -12.82 -7.47
N ILE A 48 16.19 -12.88 -7.57
CA ILE A 48 17.08 -13.30 -6.49
C ILE A 48 16.92 -12.38 -5.27
N ILE A 49 16.81 -11.07 -5.50
CA ILE A 49 16.60 -10.07 -4.43
C ILE A 49 15.26 -10.33 -3.72
N LEU A 50 14.18 -10.51 -4.48
CA LEU A 50 12.85 -10.77 -3.93
C LEU A 50 12.79 -12.10 -3.18
N ASP A 51 13.44 -13.15 -3.69
CA ASP A 51 13.52 -14.45 -3.01
C ASP A 51 14.21 -14.35 -1.65
N LYS A 52 15.32 -13.60 -1.57
CA LYS A 52 15.99 -13.32 -0.29
C LYS A 52 15.06 -12.57 0.67
N LYS A 53 14.34 -11.54 0.20
CA LYS A 53 13.39 -10.74 1.00
C LYS A 53 12.31 -11.63 1.62
N TYR A 54 11.68 -12.49 0.83
CA TYR A 54 10.57 -13.33 1.32
C TYR A 54 11.04 -14.53 2.15
N LYS A 55 12.23 -15.06 1.90
CA LYS A 55 12.86 -16.08 2.75
C LYS A 55 13.20 -15.52 4.14
N ASN A 56 13.73 -14.31 4.22
CA ASN A 56 14.10 -13.67 5.49
C ASN A 56 12.88 -13.28 6.32
N LYS A 57 11.80 -12.80 5.69
CA LYS A 57 10.53 -12.51 6.39
C LYS A 57 9.97 -13.75 7.09
N SER A 58 10.04 -14.92 6.44
CA SER A 58 9.62 -16.18 7.05
C SER A 58 10.47 -16.58 8.26
N LYS A 59 11.80 -16.36 8.23
CA LYS A 59 12.68 -16.63 9.38
C LYS A 59 12.42 -15.70 10.56
N LYS A 60 12.24 -14.39 10.32
CA LYS A 60 11.99 -13.39 11.37
C LYS A 60 10.70 -13.69 12.15
N ASN A 61 9.64 -14.14 11.47
CA ASN A 61 8.39 -14.52 12.12
C ASN A 61 8.51 -15.79 12.97
N LYS A 62 9.27 -16.80 12.54
CA LYS A 62 9.54 -18.00 13.37
C LYS A 62 10.21 -17.65 14.69
N ASN A 63 11.20 -16.76 14.67
CA ASN A 63 11.93 -16.38 15.88
C ASN A 63 11.03 -15.60 16.86
N LYS A 64 10.13 -14.73 16.37
CA LYS A 64 9.18 -14.01 17.24
C LYS A 64 8.22 -14.94 17.98
N ILE A 65 7.67 -15.94 17.29
CA ILE A 65 6.74 -16.91 17.88
C ILE A 65 7.47 -17.77 18.93
N LEU A 66 8.69 -18.23 18.63
CA LEU A 66 9.48 -19.03 19.58
C LEU A 66 9.85 -18.23 20.84
N ILE A 67 10.26 -16.96 20.69
CA ILE A 67 10.59 -16.07 21.82
C ILE A 67 9.35 -15.78 22.67
N TYR A 68 8.19 -15.57 22.05
CA TYR A 68 6.94 -15.36 22.79
C TYR A 68 6.57 -16.58 23.63
N TYR A 69 6.67 -17.79 23.05
CA TYR A 69 6.36 -19.05 23.73
C TYR A 69 7.32 -19.37 24.88
N GLN A 70 8.60 -19.02 24.76
CA GLN A 70 9.55 -19.17 25.87
C GLN A 70 9.28 -18.19 27.02
N LYS A 71 8.90 -16.94 26.70
CA LYS A 71 8.58 -15.92 27.72
C LYS A 71 7.29 -16.23 28.48
N THR A 72 6.29 -16.84 27.86
CA THR A 72 5.04 -17.23 28.55
C THR A 72 5.25 -18.38 29.53
N LYS A 73 6.08 -19.39 29.20
CA LYS A 73 6.42 -20.48 30.13
C LYS A 73 7.17 -19.99 31.37
N LEU A 74 8.12 -19.06 31.21
CA LEU A 74 8.86 -18.48 32.33
C LEU A 74 7.93 -17.70 33.28
N ARG A 75 6.96 -16.95 32.74
CA ARG A 75 5.96 -16.22 33.54
C ARG A 75 5.08 -17.16 34.36
N ILE A 76 4.59 -18.24 33.75
CA ILE A 76 3.74 -19.22 34.45
C ILE A 76 4.50 -19.87 35.61
N LEU A 77 5.76 -20.26 35.39
CA LEU A 77 6.60 -20.87 36.42
C LEU A 77 6.84 -19.92 37.61
N LEU A 78 7.11 -18.64 37.35
CA LEU A 78 7.27 -17.63 38.40
C LEU A 78 5.98 -17.41 39.20
N VAL A 79 4.83 -17.37 38.54
CA VAL A 79 3.52 -17.22 39.21
C VAL A 79 3.22 -18.44 40.09
N THR A 80 3.50 -19.65 39.62
CA THR A 80 3.28 -20.86 40.42
C THR A 80 4.16 -20.90 41.67
N VAL A 81 5.44 -20.54 41.54
CA VAL A 81 6.37 -20.50 42.69
C VAL A 81 5.93 -19.44 43.69
N PHE A 82 5.60 -18.23 43.22
CA PHE A 82 5.13 -17.15 44.08
C PHE A 82 3.82 -17.51 44.79
N SER A 83 2.86 -18.11 44.08
CA SER A 83 1.60 -18.57 44.65
C SER A 83 1.80 -19.62 45.74
N THR A 84 2.67 -20.61 45.53
CA THR A 84 2.98 -21.61 46.57
C THR A 84 3.63 -21.00 47.81
N LEU A 85 4.47 -19.98 47.63
CA LEU A 85 5.16 -19.30 48.72
C LEU A 85 4.19 -18.42 49.54
N VAL A 86 3.28 -17.72 48.87
CA VAL A 86 2.17 -17.00 49.49
C VAL A 86 1.24 -17.95 50.24
N PHE A 87 0.86 -19.08 49.63
CA PHE A 87 0.00 -20.08 50.27
C PHE A 87 0.64 -20.62 51.56
N LEU A 88 1.93 -20.92 51.56
CA LEU A 88 2.65 -21.34 52.77
C LEU A 88 2.71 -20.26 53.87
N LEU A 89 2.78 -18.98 53.50
CA LEU A 89 2.76 -17.86 54.46
C LEU A 89 1.37 -17.69 55.10
N PHE A 90 0.29 -17.82 54.33
CA PHE A 90 -1.08 -17.69 54.84
C PHE A 90 -1.55 -18.90 55.67
N TYR A 91 -1.08 -20.12 55.38
CA TYR A 91 -1.42 -21.30 56.19
C TYR A 91 -0.71 -21.34 57.56
N LYS A 92 0.34 -20.54 57.76
CA LYS A 92 1.02 -20.41 59.05
C LYS A 92 0.49 -19.28 59.94
N SER A 93 -0.44 -18.44 59.48
CA SER A 93 -1.13 -17.47 60.33
C SER A 93 -2.37 -18.10 60.97
N PRO A 94 -2.51 -18.16 62.30
CA PRO A 94 -3.69 -18.71 62.97
C PRO A 94 -4.80 -17.65 63.01
N ILE A 95 -5.28 -17.21 61.85
CA ILE A 95 -6.38 -16.24 61.75
C ILE A 95 -7.19 -16.61 60.51
N PHE A 96 -8.01 -17.65 60.60
CA PHE A 96 -9.33 -17.79 59.96
C PHE A 96 -9.83 -19.23 60.16
N SER A 97 -10.26 -19.52 61.38
CA SER A 97 -11.27 -20.56 61.61
C SER A 97 -12.62 -19.87 61.77
N SER A 98 -13.64 -20.42 61.11
CA SER A 98 -15.07 -20.07 61.18
C SER A 98 -15.54 -18.86 60.38
N ILE A 99 -16.16 -19.13 59.22
CA ILE A 99 -17.55 -18.69 58.97
C ILE A 99 -18.29 -19.85 58.27
N ASN A 100 -19.05 -20.61 59.05
CA ASN A 100 -20.21 -21.34 58.54
C ASN A 100 -21.31 -20.31 58.23
N GLY A 101 -21.87 -20.37 57.03
CA GLY A 101 -22.99 -19.53 56.64
C GLY A 101 -23.71 -20.11 55.45
N ASN A 102 -24.75 -20.92 55.72
CA ASN A 102 -25.78 -21.27 54.76
C ASN A 102 -26.49 -19.99 54.30
N TYR A 103 -26.58 -19.71 53.00
CA TYR A 103 -27.74 -19.05 52.40
C TYR A 103 -27.93 -19.46 50.93
N SER A 104 -29.20 -19.43 50.58
CA SER A 104 -29.90 -20.10 49.49
C SER A 104 -29.82 -19.37 48.13
N LEU A 105 -30.08 -20.18 47.09
CA LEU A 105 -30.63 -19.89 45.76
C LEU A 105 -30.85 -18.42 45.37
N LYS A 106 -30.30 -18.06 44.20
CA LYS A 106 -31.09 -17.33 43.21
C LYS A 106 -30.67 -17.71 41.80
N ASP A 107 -31.56 -18.44 41.14
CA ASP A 107 -31.62 -18.57 39.69
C ASP A 107 -31.54 -17.19 39.04
N ASN A 108 -30.70 -17.06 38.02
CA ASN A 108 -30.87 -16.07 36.98
C ASN A 108 -30.45 -16.71 35.66
N ASN A 109 -31.49 -17.08 34.90
CA ASN A 109 -31.43 -17.47 33.51
C ASN A 109 -30.63 -16.43 32.69
N PHE A 110 -29.53 -16.84 32.07
CA PHE A 110 -28.94 -16.11 30.95
C PHE A 110 -29.19 -16.90 29.68
N THR A 111 -30.15 -16.41 28.92
CA THR A 111 -30.59 -16.92 27.62
C THR A 111 -29.44 -16.94 26.63
N SER A 112 -29.00 -18.14 26.29
CA SER A 112 -28.25 -18.43 25.08
C SER A 112 -29.12 -18.07 23.87
N SER A 113 -28.75 -17.07 23.09
CA SER A 113 -29.25 -16.94 21.71
C SER A 113 -28.13 -17.29 20.74
N SER A 114 -28.44 -18.34 20.02
CA SER A 114 -27.65 -19.15 19.13
C SER A 114 -27.25 -18.44 17.84
N GLN A 115 -26.04 -18.76 17.42
CA GLN A 115 -25.57 -18.77 16.05
C GLN A 115 -26.63 -19.36 15.11
N ASN A 116 -26.79 -18.77 13.93
CA ASN A 116 -27.19 -19.51 12.73
C ASN A 116 -26.31 -19.07 11.56
N LEU A 117 -25.53 -20.04 11.10
CA LEU A 117 -24.87 -20.13 9.80
C LEU A 117 -25.86 -20.67 8.75
N VAL A 118 -25.38 -20.73 7.50
CA VAL A 118 -25.88 -21.45 6.28
C VAL A 118 -26.37 -20.43 5.23
N ALA A 119 -25.55 -20.10 4.21
CA ALA A 119 -25.20 -20.86 2.99
C ALA A 119 -26.37 -20.89 1.97
N ILE A 120 -26.25 -20.85 0.64
CA ILE A 120 -25.16 -20.96 -0.34
C ILE A 120 -25.76 -20.59 -1.72
N ASP A 121 -24.90 -20.14 -2.64
CA ASP A 121 -24.93 -20.19 -4.12
C ASP A 121 -26.11 -19.62 -4.96
N LYS A 122 -25.72 -18.85 -5.99
CA LYS A 122 -25.68 -19.32 -7.39
C LYS A 122 -25.06 -18.27 -8.34
N GLU A 123 -23.97 -18.67 -8.99
CA GLU A 123 -23.53 -18.19 -10.31
C GLU A 123 -24.29 -19.00 -11.39
N PRO A 124 -24.45 -18.48 -12.62
CA PRO A 124 -23.65 -19.07 -13.71
C PRO A 124 -23.20 -18.10 -14.84
N GLU A 125 -21.95 -18.29 -15.23
CA GLU A 125 -21.34 -18.46 -16.57
C GLU A 125 -21.70 -17.60 -17.82
N ILE A 126 -20.62 -16.99 -18.36
CA ILE A 126 -20.00 -17.10 -19.72
C ILE A 126 -20.85 -16.81 -20.98
N ASN A 127 -20.35 -15.90 -21.84
CA ASN A 127 -20.26 -16.14 -23.29
C ASN A 127 -19.20 -15.28 -24.02
N GLU A 128 -18.73 -15.85 -25.13
CA GLU A 128 -17.44 -15.72 -25.80
C GLU A 128 -17.29 -14.64 -26.91
N LEU A 129 -16.01 -14.27 -27.13
CA LEU A 129 -15.27 -14.04 -28.40
C LEU A 129 -15.75 -13.02 -29.47
N LYS A 130 -14.84 -12.12 -29.87
CA LYS A 130 -14.32 -12.06 -31.27
C LYS A 130 -13.02 -11.24 -31.43
N LYS A 131 -12.10 -11.83 -32.22
CA LYS A 131 -10.80 -11.33 -32.71
C LYS A 131 -10.96 -10.26 -33.81
N ILE A 132 -10.04 -9.30 -33.89
CA ILE A 132 -9.49 -8.74 -35.16
C ILE A 132 -8.00 -8.40 -34.95
N ASN A 133 -7.18 -8.68 -35.98
CA ASN A 133 -5.71 -8.60 -36.05
C ASN A 133 -5.24 -7.29 -36.77
N PRO A 134 -3.92 -7.03 -36.97
CA PRO A 134 -3.27 -5.71 -36.89
C PRO A 134 -2.79 -5.11 -38.24
N GLU A 135 -2.49 -3.80 -38.22
CA GLU A 135 -1.57 -3.06 -39.12
C GLU A 135 -0.97 -1.93 -38.23
N GLN A 136 0.32 -1.90 -37.86
CA GLN A 136 1.55 -1.64 -38.61
C GLN A 136 1.66 -0.19 -39.08
N ASP A 137 2.46 0.63 -38.35
CA ASP A 137 3.39 1.55 -39.00
C ASP A 137 4.49 2.07 -38.06
N ASN A 138 5.68 2.18 -38.66
CA ASN A 138 6.98 2.52 -38.10
C ASN A 138 7.16 4.04 -38.00
N LEU A 139 8.00 4.57 -37.08
CA LEU A 139 9.29 5.21 -37.42
C LEU A 139 10.06 5.78 -36.20
N SER A 140 11.33 5.37 -36.15
CA SER A 140 12.57 6.09 -35.75
C SER A 140 12.68 6.89 -34.43
N LEU A 141 13.56 6.35 -33.60
CA LEU A 141 14.41 7.00 -32.61
C LEU A 141 15.50 7.83 -33.32
N GLU A 142 15.77 9.04 -32.82
CA GLU A 142 17.11 9.65 -32.91
C GLU A 142 17.52 10.16 -31.52
N VAL A 143 18.59 9.53 -31.02
CA VAL A 143 19.37 9.90 -29.86
C VAL A 143 20.38 10.94 -30.34
N ASN A 144 20.48 12.09 -29.67
CA ASN A 144 21.69 12.89 -29.69
C ASN A 144 22.04 13.32 -28.26
N GLU A 145 23.11 12.71 -27.79
CA GLU A 145 23.83 12.89 -26.55
C GLU A 145 24.81 14.07 -26.70
N ILE A 146 24.65 15.15 -25.92
CA ILE A 146 25.75 16.08 -25.58
C ILE A 146 25.49 16.67 -24.18
N GLU A 147 26.17 16.13 -23.17
CA GLU A 147 26.68 16.89 -22.02
C GLU A 147 28.17 17.25 -22.31
N PRO A 148 28.86 18.13 -21.55
CA PRO A 148 28.46 18.85 -20.33
C PRO A 148 28.78 20.36 -20.36
N LEU A 149 28.02 21.18 -19.64
CA LEU A 149 28.58 22.39 -19.04
C LEU A 149 27.89 22.72 -17.72
N ILE A 150 28.53 22.30 -16.64
CA ILE A 150 28.30 22.80 -15.28
C ILE A 150 28.50 24.31 -15.31
N LYS A 151 27.42 25.08 -15.11
CA LYS A 151 27.51 26.43 -14.56
C LYS A 151 26.39 26.67 -13.53
N SER A 152 26.86 26.77 -12.29
CA SER A 152 26.30 27.41 -11.09
C SER A 152 25.01 26.85 -10.50
N ASP A 153 25.19 26.13 -9.39
CA ASP A 153 24.29 26.08 -8.23
C ASP A 153 23.76 27.47 -7.88
N ASP A 154 22.49 27.68 -8.21
CA ASP A 154 21.59 28.62 -7.55
C ASP A 154 20.17 28.09 -7.80
N ASN A 155 19.25 28.22 -6.85
CA ASN A 155 17.84 27.77 -6.89
C ASN A 155 17.49 26.43 -6.21
N ASN A 156 17.88 26.26 -4.94
CA ASN A 156 17.22 25.33 -4.01
C ASN A 156 15.82 25.82 -3.54
N LEU A 157 15.26 26.87 -4.15
CA LEU A 157 13.90 27.33 -3.84
C LEU A 157 12.89 26.42 -4.55
N LEU A 158 12.15 25.62 -3.77
CA LEU A 158 10.94 24.99 -4.30
C LEU A 158 9.96 26.10 -4.74
N PRO A 159 9.33 25.95 -5.90
CA PRO A 159 8.26 26.85 -6.33
C PRO A 159 7.13 26.88 -5.31
N GLU A 160 6.53 28.06 -5.13
CA GLU A 160 5.34 28.19 -4.29
C GLU A 160 4.19 27.32 -4.85
N TYR A 161 3.57 26.55 -3.97
CA TYR A 161 2.44 25.68 -4.30
C TYR A 161 1.34 25.80 -3.24
N ASN A 162 0.10 25.54 -3.65
CA ASN A 162 -1.06 25.59 -2.77
C ASN A 162 -1.89 24.31 -2.89
N ILE A 163 -2.14 23.64 -1.75
CA ILE A 163 -3.00 22.46 -1.67
C ILE A 163 -4.46 22.93 -1.53
N HIS A 164 -5.28 22.69 -2.56
CA HIS A 164 -6.70 23.09 -2.52
C HIS A 164 -7.58 22.03 -1.88
N LYS A 165 -7.27 20.75 -2.12
CA LYS A 165 -8.17 19.66 -1.78
C LYS A 165 -7.42 18.35 -1.56
N ILE A 166 -7.88 17.58 -0.58
CA ILE A 166 -7.45 16.20 -0.34
C ILE A 166 -8.70 15.33 -0.29
N ASP A 167 -8.91 14.53 -1.32
CA ASP A 167 -10.02 13.57 -1.40
C ASP A 167 -9.58 12.21 -0.88
N LYS A 168 -10.16 11.78 0.23
CA LYS A 168 -9.97 10.41 0.74
C LYS A 168 -10.90 9.47 -0.05
N LEU A 169 -10.31 8.66 -0.93
CA LEU A 169 -11.06 7.79 -1.86
C LEU A 169 -11.47 6.47 -1.21
N SER A 170 -10.60 5.88 -0.38
CA SER A 170 -10.90 4.62 0.29
C SER A 170 -10.28 4.56 1.68
N GLY A 171 -11.12 4.30 2.68
CA GLY A 171 -10.67 4.06 4.06
C GLY A 171 -9.84 2.77 4.16
N SER A 172 -10.32 1.68 3.59
CA SER A 172 -9.69 0.35 3.68
C SER A 172 -8.33 0.28 2.99
N PHE A 173 -8.15 1.03 1.90
CA PHE A 173 -6.86 1.11 1.19
C PHE A 173 -6.04 2.34 1.58
N SER A 174 -6.53 3.16 2.53
CA SER A 174 -5.92 4.43 2.92
C SER A 174 -5.43 5.21 1.70
N GLN A 175 -6.36 5.39 0.73
CA GLN A 175 -6.08 6.05 -0.54
C GLN A 175 -6.55 7.49 -0.49
N ALA A 176 -5.70 8.42 -0.98
CA ALA A 176 -6.07 9.81 -1.16
C ALA A 176 -5.63 10.36 -2.51
N LYS A 177 -6.38 11.36 -2.98
CA LYS A 177 -6.02 12.20 -4.13
C LYS A 177 -5.84 13.64 -3.65
N ILE A 178 -4.72 14.26 -3.99
CA ILE A 178 -4.34 15.61 -3.57
C ILE A 178 -4.31 16.49 -4.81
N PHE A 179 -4.95 17.66 -4.73
CA PHE A 179 -5.05 18.63 -5.80
C PHE A 179 -4.30 19.90 -5.41
N ILE A 180 -3.31 20.27 -6.23
CA ILE A 180 -2.36 21.33 -5.92
C ILE A 180 -2.27 22.28 -7.11
N THR A 181 -2.12 23.57 -6.86
CA THR A 181 -1.68 24.51 -7.89
C THR A 181 -0.25 24.98 -7.65
N VAL A 182 0.46 25.26 -8.73
CA VAL A 182 1.89 25.61 -8.71
C VAL A 182 2.12 26.86 -9.55
N SER A 183 3.00 27.74 -9.08
CA SER A 183 3.41 28.95 -9.79
C SER A 183 3.95 28.66 -11.20
N SER A 184 3.82 29.62 -12.12
CA SER A 184 4.00 29.45 -13.56
C SER A 184 5.44 29.25 -14.05
N LYS A 185 6.45 29.40 -13.18
CA LYS A 185 7.86 29.13 -13.49
C LYS A 185 8.28 27.79 -12.88
N THR A 186 7.96 26.68 -13.55
CA THR A 186 8.33 25.35 -13.06
C THR A 186 8.85 24.44 -14.16
N THR A 187 9.89 23.68 -13.82
CA THR A 187 10.43 22.59 -14.63
C THR A 187 9.89 21.25 -14.14
N SER A 188 9.99 20.22 -14.99
CA SER A 188 9.56 18.85 -14.64
C SER A 188 10.20 18.34 -13.34
N ASP A 189 11.52 18.57 -13.16
CA ASP A 189 12.23 18.22 -11.92
C ASP A 189 11.71 18.95 -10.69
N MET A 190 11.34 20.23 -10.82
CA MET A 190 10.76 21.00 -9.71
C MET A 190 9.38 20.47 -9.34
N LEU A 191 8.56 20.11 -10.32
CA LEU A 191 7.24 19.50 -10.11
C LEU A 191 7.38 18.14 -9.39
N LEU A 192 8.34 17.31 -9.81
CA LEU A 192 8.64 16.05 -9.13
C LEU A 192 9.05 16.27 -7.66
N ARG A 193 9.94 17.24 -7.40
CA ARG A 193 10.36 17.59 -6.02
C ARG A 193 9.18 18.04 -5.14
N ILE A 194 8.24 18.81 -5.69
CA ILE A 194 7.00 19.18 -4.99
C ILE A 194 6.20 17.92 -4.64
N CYS A 195 5.98 17.02 -5.60
CA CYS A 195 5.25 15.78 -5.38
C CYS A 195 5.91 14.90 -4.30
N GLU A 196 7.24 14.76 -4.33
CA GLU A 196 7.97 14.01 -3.33
C GLU A 196 7.88 14.63 -1.93
N SER A 197 7.94 15.95 -1.82
CA SER A 197 7.75 16.66 -0.54
C SER A 197 6.37 16.41 0.04
N VAL A 198 5.34 16.61 -0.78
CA VAL A 198 3.94 16.38 -0.38
C VAL A 198 3.70 14.92 -0.02
N MET A 199 4.29 13.97 -0.75
CA MET A 199 4.19 12.54 -0.42
C MET A 199 4.82 12.23 0.94
N LYS A 200 6.00 12.78 1.24
CA LYS A 200 6.69 12.61 2.54
C LYS A 200 5.89 13.19 3.70
N GLU A 201 5.18 14.29 3.49
CA GLU A 201 4.27 14.87 4.49
C GLU A 201 2.99 14.02 4.69
N ASN A 202 2.64 13.19 3.71
CA ASN A 202 1.40 12.41 3.67
C ASN A 202 1.64 10.88 3.72
N ILE A 203 2.69 10.43 4.41
CA ILE A 203 3.09 9.02 4.53
C ILE A 203 2.02 8.08 5.12
N ASN A 204 0.98 8.63 5.74
CA ASN A 204 -0.13 7.87 6.32
C ASN A 204 -0.99 7.18 5.26
N TYR A 205 -0.94 7.63 4.01
CA TYR A 205 -1.66 7.03 2.90
C TYR A 205 -0.80 5.97 2.21
N SER A 206 -1.35 4.76 2.04
CA SER A 206 -0.65 3.67 1.35
C SER A 206 -0.72 3.80 -0.17
N ASN A 207 -1.64 4.64 -0.65
CA ASN A 207 -1.88 4.97 -2.05
C ASN A 207 -2.16 6.48 -2.17
N LEU A 208 -1.37 7.18 -2.97
CA LEU A 208 -1.53 8.61 -3.23
C LEU A 208 -1.59 8.87 -4.72
N VAL A 209 -2.47 9.80 -5.11
CA VAL A 209 -2.46 10.43 -6.43
C VAL A 209 -2.34 11.93 -6.19
N ILE A 210 -1.31 12.57 -6.72
CA ILE A 210 -1.09 14.01 -6.60
C ILE A 210 -1.24 14.60 -8.00
N CYS A 211 -2.16 15.54 -8.16
CA CYS A 211 -2.36 16.27 -9.41
C CYS A 211 -1.88 17.71 -9.22
N LEU A 212 -0.93 18.12 -10.05
CA LEU A 212 -0.41 19.49 -10.08
C LEU A 212 -1.04 20.27 -11.23
N TYR A 213 -1.61 21.42 -10.93
CA TYR A 213 -2.21 22.32 -11.90
C TYR A 213 -1.47 23.65 -11.94
N ALA A 214 -1.56 24.38 -13.05
CA ALA A 214 -1.03 25.72 -13.13
C ALA A 214 -1.80 26.67 -12.19
N GLU A 215 -1.12 27.67 -11.64
CA GLU A 215 -1.72 28.80 -10.90
C GLU A 215 -2.49 29.77 -11.85
N SER A 216 -3.18 29.23 -12.85
CA SER A 216 -4.09 29.93 -13.74
C SER A 216 -5.51 29.90 -13.19
N LYS A 217 -6.42 30.72 -13.75
CA LYS A 217 -7.84 30.67 -13.40
C LYS A 217 -8.41 29.26 -13.58
N ILE A 218 -8.12 28.64 -14.72
CA ILE A 218 -8.57 27.30 -15.09
C ILE A 218 -7.97 26.24 -14.17
N GLY A 219 -6.65 26.29 -13.89
CA GLY A 219 -6.00 25.30 -13.03
C GLY A 219 -6.53 25.32 -11.60
N ARG A 220 -6.78 26.52 -11.03
CA ARG A 220 -7.45 26.67 -9.72
C ARG A 220 -8.87 26.12 -9.72
N GLU A 221 -9.65 26.39 -10.78
CA GLU A 221 -11.02 25.89 -10.91
C GLU A 221 -11.05 24.36 -10.96
N ILE A 222 -10.16 23.75 -11.75
CA ILE A 222 -10.04 22.28 -11.82
C ILE A 222 -9.64 21.70 -10.46
N ALA A 223 -8.60 22.26 -9.81
CA ALA A 223 -8.09 21.78 -8.53
C ALA A 223 -9.12 21.85 -7.40
N ARG A 224 -10.08 22.79 -7.47
CA ARG A 224 -11.15 22.96 -6.47
C ARG A 224 -12.44 22.21 -6.80
N SER A 225 -12.62 21.79 -8.06
CA SER A 225 -13.87 21.18 -8.51
C SER A 225 -14.15 19.84 -7.80
N SER A 226 -15.43 19.56 -7.53
CA SER A 226 -15.88 18.35 -6.83
C SER A 226 -16.38 17.24 -7.76
N GLY A 227 -15.96 17.28 -9.03
CA GLY A 227 -16.37 16.30 -10.04
C GLY A 227 -17.55 16.80 -10.87
N ASN A 228 -17.35 16.72 -12.18
CA ASN A 228 -18.23 17.16 -13.28
C ASN A 228 -18.29 18.68 -13.47
N GLN A 229 -17.92 19.14 -14.68
CA GLN A 229 -18.31 20.43 -15.32
C GLN A 229 -17.27 21.54 -15.54
N ILE A 230 -15.94 21.30 -15.49
CA ILE A 230 -14.98 22.31 -16.00
C ILE A 230 -13.90 21.68 -16.90
N LEU A 231 -14.34 21.08 -18.00
CA LEU A 231 -13.46 20.72 -19.12
C LEU A 231 -13.66 21.76 -20.22
N THR A 232 -12.78 22.75 -20.24
CA THR A 232 -12.59 23.66 -21.37
C THR A 232 -11.49 23.11 -22.27
N ASN A 233 -11.39 23.61 -23.51
CA ASN A 233 -10.30 23.21 -24.42
C ASN A 233 -8.89 23.50 -23.85
N ASP A 234 -8.78 24.40 -22.88
CA ASP A 234 -7.53 24.76 -22.19
C ASP A 234 -7.32 24.01 -20.87
N SER A 235 -8.29 23.22 -20.40
CA SER A 235 -8.15 22.37 -19.22
C SER A 235 -6.96 21.41 -19.30
N PRO A 236 -6.68 20.73 -20.44
CA PRO A 236 -5.52 19.86 -20.56
C PRO A 236 -4.18 20.60 -20.41
N LYS A 237 -4.09 21.86 -20.86
CA LYS A 237 -2.88 22.70 -20.72
C LYS A 237 -2.63 23.13 -19.28
N SER A 238 -3.68 23.15 -18.46
CA SER A 238 -3.59 23.56 -17.06
C SER A 238 -3.19 22.41 -16.14
N TRP A 239 -3.22 21.15 -16.60
CA TRP A 239 -2.76 19.99 -15.83
C TRP A 239 -1.27 19.74 -16.11
N LEU A 240 -0.43 20.15 -15.18
CA LEU A 240 1.02 20.16 -15.34
C LEU A 240 1.66 18.80 -15.10
N ALA A 241 1.25 18.10 -14.04
CA ALA A 241 1.81 16.79 -13.73
C ALA A 241 0.84 15.92 -12.91
N MET A 242 1.06 14.62 -13.01
CA MET A 242 0.43 13.62 -12.16
C MET A 242 1.52 12.74 -11.54
N TYR A 243 1.45 12.60 -10.23
CA TYR A 243 2.30 11.70 -9.48
C TYR A 243 1.44 10.66 -8.79
N THR A 244 1.81 9.40 -8.88
CA THR A 244 1.16 8.32 -8.14
C THR A 244 2.18 7.63 -7.26
N TYR A 245 1.76 7.27 -6.06
CA TYR A 245 2.58 6.49 -5.14
C TYR A 245 1.76 5.37 -4.54
N ASN A 246 2.35 4.18 -4.53
CA ASN A 246 1.81 2.99 -3.90
C ASN A 246 2.93 2.35 -3.07
N SER A 247 2.62 1.98 -1.82
CA SER A 247 3.59 1.38 -0.89
C SER A 247 4.25 0.07 -1.38
N VAL A 248 3.64 -0.61 -2.36
CA VAL A 248 4.10 -1.86 -2.97
C VAL A 248 4.73 -1.61 -4.34
N GLU A 249 4.08 -0.83 -5.20
CA GLU A 249 4.48 -0.63 -6.60
C GLU A 249 5.51 0.50 -6.77
N GLY A 250 5.65 1.38 -5.77
CA GLY A 250 6.55 2.52 -5.81
C GLY A 250 5.87 3.79 -6.33
N ALA A 251 6.70 4.73 -6.78
CA ALA A 251 6.27 6.00 -7.32
C ALA A 251 6.29 5.99 -8.85
N TYR A 252 5.36 6.71 -9.46
CA TYR A 252 5.33 7.01 -10.88
C TYR A 252 5.01 8.50 -11.07
N PHE A 253 5.67 9.12 -12.04
CA PHE A 253 5.54 10.54 -12.33
C PHE A 253 5.33 10.72 -13.83
N ASP A 254 4.34 11.55 -14.16
CA ASP A 254 3.99 11.93 -15.53
C ASP A 254 3.87 13.45 -15.57
N ASP A 255 4.75 14.10 -16.33
CA ASP A 255 4.81 15.55 -16.53
C ASP A 255 3.98 16.02 -17.74
N ASN A 256 3.21 15.13 -18.35
CA ASN A 256 2.22 15.48 -19.36
C ASN A 256 0.97 14.56 -19.27
N PRO A 257 0.21 14.66 -18.16
CA PRO A 257 -0.96 13.82 -17.89
C PRO A 257 -2.20 14.20 -18.73
N SER A 258 -2.09 15.22 -19.59
CA SER A 258 -3.17 15.74 -20.43
C SER A 258 -3.88 14.66 -21.28
N GLN A 259 -3.17 13.57 -21.58
CA GLN A 259 -3.65 12.39 -22.29
C GLN A 259 -4.84 11.73 -21.58
N TYR A 260 -4.85 11.72 -20.25
CA TYR A 260 -5.90 11.10 -19.44
C TYR A 260 -7.22 11.89 -19.47
N MET A 261 -7.20 13.16 -19.92
CA MET A 261 -8.42 13.97 -20.05
C MET A 261 -9.13 13.77 -21.40
N ARG A 262 -8.47 13.18 -22.40
CA ARG A 262 -9.04 13.00 -23.76
C ARG A 262 -9.83 11.70 -23.95
N GLY A 263 -9.98 10.89 -22.89
CA GLY A 263 -10.55 9.54 -22.94
C GLY A 263 -12.03 9.41 -22.56
N PHE A 264 -12.81 10.50 -22.56
CA PHE A 264 -14.25 10.49 -22.31
C PHE A 264 -15.02 11.06 -23.49
#